data_AF-A0ABD0TTU9-F1
#
_entry.id   AF-A0ABD0TTU9-F1
#
_cell.length_a   1.000
_cell.length_b   1.000
_cell.length_c   1.000
_cell.angle_alpha   90.00
_cell.angle_beta   90.00
_cell.angle_gamma   90.00
#
_symmetry.space_group_name_H-M   'P 1'
#
loop_
_entity.id
_entity.type
_entity.pdbx_description
1 polymer ?
#
loop_
_entity_poly.entity_id
_entity_poly.type
_entity_poly.pdbx_seq_one_letter_code
_entity_poly.pdbx_strand_id
1 'polypeptide(L)'
;MGVTSRTKLNSIPFLRMARATVHGHYGETFYEGDTFITFRYEKSRSGDITQGLPKVEQILEVRSIDSISMNLERRVEGWDERIRRILGIPWGFLIGAELTIAQSRISLVNKIQKVYRSQGVQIHNRHIEILVRQVTSRVLVSEDGMSNVFLPGEFLGLLRAERAGRVLDEAICYRAILLGITKSSLNTQSFISEASFQETARVLAKAALRGRIDWLKGLKENVVLIIWSTYRN
;
A
#
# COMPACT_ATOMS: atom_id res chain seq x y z
N MET A 1 4.09 50.85 41.47
CA MET A 1 5.31 50.85 40.62
C MET A 1 5.83 49.42 40.66
N GLY A 2 5.52 48.56 39.67
CA GLY A 2 6.30 48.39 38.45
C GLY A 2 7.56 47.58 38.81
N VAL A 3 7.77 46.34 38.36
CA VAL A 3 7.90 45.93 36.96
C VAL A 3 7.56 44.45 36.81
N THR A 4 6.68 44.14 35.85
CA THR A 4 6.45 42.83 35.28
C THR A 4 7.61 42.50 34.34
N SER A 5 8.51 41.60 34.71
CA SER A 5 9.49 41.02 33.78
C SER A 5 8.85 39.85 33.04
N ARG A 6 8.20 40.15 31.91
CA ARG A 6 7.92 39.16 30.87
C ARG A 6 9.24 38.76 30.21
N THR A 7 9.77 37.60 30.54
CA THR A 7 10.79 36.93 29.71
C THR A 7 10.12 35.83 28.91
N LYS A 8 9.90 36.16 27.63
CA LYS A 8 9.48 35.27 26.57
C LYS A 8 10.61 34.24 26.34
N LEU A 9 10.40 32.96 26.62
CA LEU A 9 11.29 31.89 26.17
C LEU A 9 10.57 31.06 25.11
N ASN A 10 11.17 31.05 23.92
CA ASN A 10 10.67 30.41 22.72
C ASN A 10 10.18 28.98 22.97
N SER A 11 8.91 28.72 22.73
CA SER A 11 8.36 27.37 22.72
C SER A 11 8.72 26.69 21.40
N ILE A 12 9.80 25.90 21.39
CA ILE A 12 10.13 25.02 20.27
C ILE A 12 9.27 23.76 20.42
N PRO A 13 8.30 23.49 19.53
CA PRO A 13 7.47 22.30 19.63
C PRO A 13 8.30 21.05 19.30
N PHE A 14 8.26 20.04 20.17
CA PHE A 14 8.89 18.75 19.92
C PHE A 14 7.85 17.70 19.49
N LEU A 15 8.10 17.02 18.37
CA LEU A 15 7.24 15.95 17.89
C LEU A 15 7.50 14.67 18.68
N ARG A 16 6.48 14.17 19.39
CA ARG A 16 6.58 12.94 20.21
C ARG A 16 6.23 11.69 19.41
N MET A 17 7.06 10.65 19.51
CA MET A 17 6.67 9.29 19.07
C MET A 17 5.71 8.65 20.07
N ALA A 18 4.70 7.92 19.60
CA ALA A 18 3.59 7.40 20.43
C ALA A 18 3.99 6.54 21.65
N ARG A 19 5.22 6.00 21.70
CA ARG A 19 5.72 5.15 22.80
C ARG A 19 6.78 5.82 23.69
N ALA A 20 7.03 7.11 23.54
CA ALA A 20 7.96 7.84 24.39
C ALA A 20 7.28 8.21 25.73
N THR A 21 7.95 7.96 26.85
CA THR A 21 7.49 8.40 28.17
C THR A 21 7.95 9.83 28.38
N VAL A 22 7.00 10.74 28.59
CA VAL A 22 7.28 12.14 28.91
C VAL A 22 7.39 12.23 30.42
N HIS A 23 8.49 12.80 30.89
CA HIS A 23 8.69 13.09 32.29
C HIS A 23 8.37 14.57 32.46
N GLY A 24 7.18 14.85 32.98
CA GLY A 24 6.72 16.21 33.19
C GLY A 24 5.24 16.43 32.94
N HIS A 25 4.64 17.28 33.74
CA HIS A 25 3.27 17.77 33.58
C HIS A 25 3.24 19.24 33.12
N TYR A 26 2.12 19.63 32.50
CA TYR A 26 1.95 21.00 32.02
C TYR A 26 2.04 22.00 33.18
N GLY A 27 3.01 22.93 33.11
CA GLY A 27 3.25 23.96 34.12
C GLY A 27 4.43 23.71 35.05
N GLU A 28 5.11 22.56 34.95
CA GLU A 28 6.37 22.31 35.66
C GLU A 28 7.54 23.08 35.01
N THR A 29 8.39 23.68 35.85
CA THR A 29 9.62 24.34 35.44
C THR A 29 10.75 23.34 35.37
N PHE A 30 11.42 23.27 34.23
CA PHE A 30 12.56 22.40 34.00
C PHE A 30 13.83 23.24 33.81
N TYR A 31 14.95 22.71 34.26
CA TYR A 31 16.26 23.30 34.13
C TYR A 31 17.07 22.60 33.03
N GLU A 32 18.12 23.26 32.55
CA GLU A 32 19.02 22.71 31.55
C GLU A 32 19.73 21.47 32.11
N GLY A 33 19.47 20.30 31.51
CA GLY A 33 19.95 19.00 31.99
C GLY A 33 18.85 18.04 32.45
N ASP A 34 17.62 18.53 32.66
CA ASP A 34 16.50 17.67 33.05
C ASP A 34 16.07 16.76 31.89
N THR A 35 15.77 15.50 32.20
CA THR A 35 15.32 14.52 31.20
C THR A 35 13.83 14.71 30.91
N PHE A 36 13.49 15.44 29.85
CA PHE A 36 12.10 15.68 29.45
C PHE A 36 11.40 14.45 28.85
N ILE A 37 12.11 13.64 28.08
CA ILE A 37 11.53 12.51 27.33
C ILE A 37 12.49 11.34 27.37
N THR A 38 12.02 10.20 27.87
CA THR A 38 12.75 8.93 27.75
C THR A 38 12.23 8.15 26.56
N PHE A 39 13.12 7.87 25.61
CA PHE A 39 12.85 6.95 24.52
C PHE A 39 13.24 5.54 24.94
N ARG A 40 12.26 4.67 25.11
CA ARG A 40 12.52 3.23 25.28
C ARG A 40 12.96 2.65 23.92
N TYR A 41 14.25 2.76 23.63
CA TYR A 41 14.87 2.10 22.47
C TYR A 41 15.31 0.70 22.89
N GLU A 42 14.45 -0.27 22.64
CA GLU A 42 14.82 -1.67 22.77
C GLU A 42 15.67 -2.06 21.56
N LYS A 43 17.00 -2.07 21.75
CA LYS A 43 17.93 -2.64 20.77
C LYS A 43 17.73 -4.15 20.78
N SER A 44 16.75 -4.61 20.00
CA SER A 44 16.47 -6.03 19.81
C SER A 44 17.67 -6.65 19.12
N ARG A 45 18.63 -7.16 19.89
CA ARG A 45 19.55 -8.18 19.38
C ARG A 45 18.71 -9.45 19.27
N SER A 46 18.11 -9.67 18.10
CA SER A 46 17.37 -10.92 17.87
C SER A 46 18.37 -12.07 17.94
N GLY A 47 18.21 -12.95 18.93
CA GLY A 47 18.88 -14.25 18.98
C GLY A 47 18.36 -15.20 17.89
N ASP A 48 17.28 -14.83 17.18
CA ASP A 48 16.67 -15.65 16.15
C ASP A 48 16.46 -14.84 14.86
N ILE A 49 17.43 -14.93 13.94
CA ILE A 49 17.45 -14.21 12.66
C ILE A 49 16.39 -14.79 11.69
N THR A 50 15.92 -16.01 11.94
CA THR A 50 15.09 -16.79 11.01
C THR A 50 13.62 -16.33 10.94
N GLN A 51 13.13 -15.60 11.93
CA GLN A 51 11.69 -15.28 12.07
C GLN A 51 11.21 -14.08 11.25
N GLY A 52 12.10 -13.20 10.76
CA GLY A 52 11.65 -11.98 10.06
C GLY A 52 11.21 -12.22 8.61
N LEU A 53 11.81 -13.18 7.91
CA LEU A 53 11.45 -13.46 6.51
C LEU A 53 10.00 -14.00 6.37
N PRO A 54 9.56 -15.00 7.16
CA PRO A 54 8.15 -15.44 7.15
C PRO A 54 7.18 -14.30 7.49
N LYS A 55 7.61 -13.36 8.35
CA LYS A 55 6.77 -12.21 8.72
C LYS A 55 6.58 -11.23 7.56
N VAL A 56 7.63 -10.95 6.80
CA VAL A 56 7.55 -10.11 5.60
C VAL A 56 6.69 -10.79 4.53
N GLU A 57 6.86 -12.10 4.33
CA GLU A 57 6.06 -12.87 3.37
C GLU A 57 4.56 -12.83 3.71
N GLN A 58 4.19 -13.03 4.99
CA GLN A 58 2.79 -12.91 5.43
C GLN A 58 2.18 -11.53 5.15
N ILE A 59 2.98 -10.47 5.30
CA ILE A 59 2.56 -9.10 5.00
C ILE A 59 2.36 -8.93 3.49
N LEU A 60 3.31 -9.40 2.69
CA LEU A 60 3.29 -9.27 1.23
C LEU A 60 2.21 -10.14 0.57
N GLU A 61 1.86 -11.28 1.16
CA GLU A 61 0.74 -12.11 0.72
C GLU A 61 -0.62 -11.68 1.27
N VAL A 62 -0.68 -10.57 2.01
CA VAL A 62 -1.93 -10.02 2.57
C VAL A 62 -2.61 -11.04 3.51
N ARG A 63 -1.87 -12.01 4.07
CA ARG A 63 -2.43 -13.05 4.96
C ARG A 63 -2.70 -12.55 6.39
N SER A 64 -2.06 -11.45 6.80
CA SER A 64 -2.17 -10.90 8.15
C SER A 64 -2.72 -9.46 8.18
N ILE A 65 -3.39 -9.05 7.09
CA ILE A 65 -3.79 -7.65 6.85
C ILE A 65 -5.17 -7.31 7.41
N ASP A 66 -5.87 -8.26 8.02
CA ASP A 66 -7.19 -8.02 8.64
C ASP A 66 -7.16 -6.83 9.63
N SER A 67 -6.07 -6.68 10.40
CA SER A 67 -5.91 -5.54 11.32
C SER A 67 -5.64 -4.18 10.64
N ILE A 68 -4.99 -4.15 9.47
CA ILE A 68 -4.75 -2.91 8.71
C ILE A 68 -6.02 -2.55 7.96
N SER A 69 -6.63 -3.53 7.29
CA SER A 69 -7.90 -3.39 6.59
C SER A 69 -8.96 -2.82 7.52
N MET A 70 -9.15 -3.40 8.72
CA MET A 70 -10.18 -2.91 9.65
C MET A 70 -9.93 -1.50 10.20
N ASN A 71 -8.68 -1.12 10.50
CA ASN A 71 -8.39 0.24 10.96
C ASN A 71 -8.50 1.25 9.82
N LEU A 72 -8.07 0.84 8.62
CA LEU A 72 -8.11 1.66 7.42
C LEU A 72 -9.55 1.84 6.91
N GLU A 73 -10.34 0.77 6.83
CA GLU A 73 -11.76 0.79 6.48
C GLU A 73 -12.54 1.71 7.43
N ARG A 74 -12.37 1.59 8.75
CA ARG A 74 -13.03 2.50 9.70
C ARG A 74 -12.65 3.97 9.52
N ARG A 75 -11.38 4.24 9.19
CA ARG A 75 -10.95 5.62 8.91
C ARG A 75 -11.56 6.10 7.60
N VAL A 76 -11.50 5.29 6.55
CA VAL A 76 -11.99 5.61 5.21
C VAL A 76 -13.50 5.80 5.20
N GLU A 77 -14.28 4.98 5.91
CA GLU A 77 -15.73 5.13 6.07
C GLU A 77 -16.09 6.52 6.64
N GLY A 78 -15.39 6.96 7.69
CA GLY A 78 -15.61 8.29 8.28
C GLY A 78 -15.24 9.46 7.35
N TRP A 79 -14.28 9.26 6.45
CA TRP A 79 -13.95 10.24 5.40
C TRP A 79 -14.95 10.19 4.24
N ASP A 80 -15.34 9.01 3.80
CA ASP A 80 -16.26 8.77 2.69
C ASP A 80 -17.63 9.38 2.98
N GLU A 81 -18.15 9.23 4.20
CA GLU A 81 -19.41 9.85 4.60
C GLU A 81 -19.35 11.39 4.58
N ARG A 82 -18.20 11.97 4.98
CA ARG A 82 -17.99 13.42 4.99
C ARG A 82 -17.77 13.97 3.58
N ILE A 83 -17.04 13.25 2.73
CA ILE A 83 -16.76 13.67 1.34
C ILE A 83 -18.01 13.53 0.48
N ARG A 84 -18.77 12.43 0.60
CA ARG A 84 -20.06 12.25 -0.11
C ARG A 84 -21.03 13.38 0.19
N ARG A 85 -21.06 13.88 1.43
CA ARG A 85 -21.90 15.00 1.85
C ARG A 85 -21.48 16.35 1.24
N ILE A 86 -20.18 16.53 0.94
CA ILE A 86 -19.62 17.81 0.46
C ILE A 86 -19.50 17.85 -1.07
N LEU A 87 -19.01 16.77 -1.70
CA LEU A 87 -18.65 16.73 -3.13
C LEU A 87 -19.53 15.78 -3.96
N GLY A 88 -20.49 15.08 -3.34
CA GLY A 88 -21.34 14.09 -4.00
C GLY A 88 -20.72 12.68 -4.06
N ILE A 89 -21.53 11.72 -4.53
CA ILE A 89 -21.22 10.28 -4.52
C ILE A 89 -19.99 9.91 -5.39
N PRO A 90 -19.82 10.42 -6.64
CA PRO A 90 -18.71 9.98 -7.50
C PRO A 90 -17.32 10.41 -7.00
N TRP A 91 -17.21 11.63 -6.46
CA TRP A 91 -15.95 12.18 -5.96
C TRP A 91 -15.54 11.59 -4.59
N GLY A 92 -16.53 11.21 -3.76
CA GLY A 92 -16.29 10.50 -2.50
C GLY A 92 -15.58 9.17 -2.69
N PHE A 93 -16.09 8.36 -3.62
CA PHE A 93 -15.52 7.04 -3.93
C PHE A 93 -14.08 7.15 -4.45
N LEU A 94 -13.83 8.07 -5.38
CA LEU A 94 -12.53 8.23 -6.02
C LEU A 94 -11.46 8.74 -5.03
N ILE A 95 -11.77 9.81 -4.28
CA ILE A 95 -10.84 10.36 -3.28
C ILE A 95 -10.62 9.35 -2.15
N GLY A 96 -11.68 8.66 -1.71
CA GLY A 96 -11.62 7.62 -0.70
C GLY A 96 -10.69 6.48 -1.11
N ALA A 97 -10.82 5.98 -2.33
CA ALA A 97 -9.97 4.91 -2.87
C ALA A 97 -8.50 5.33 -2.94
N GLU A 98 -8.20 6.51 -3.49
CA GLU A 98 -6.83 7.03 -3.59
C GLU A 98 -6.18 7.22 -2.21
N LEU A 99 -6.92 7.77 -1.25
CA LEU A 99 -6.44 7.93 0.12
C LEU A 99 -6.16 6.58 0.77
N THR A 100 -7.04 5.60 0.57
CA THR A 100 -6.88 4.23 1.06
C THR A 100 -5.62 3.58 0.52
N ILE A 101 -5.36 3.74 -0.79
CA ILE A 101 -4.17 3.22 -1.46
C ILE A 101 -2.91 3.88 -0.89
N ALA A 102 -2.89 5.21 -0.80
CA ALA A 102 -1.75 5.96 -0.28
C ALA A 102 -1.42 5.58 1.17
N GLN A 103 -2.43 5.54 2.04
CA GLN A 103 -2.26 5.14 3.44
C GLN A 103 -1.79 3.68 3.57
N SER A 104 -2.34 2.78 2.76
CA SER A 104 -1.90 1.38 2.71
C SER A 104 -0.43 1.27 2.33
N ARG A 105 0.01 2.00 1.29
CA ARG A 105 1.39 2.00 0.84
C ARG A 105 2.35 2.41 1.95
N ILE A 106 2.06 3.52 2.63
CA ILE A 106 2.89 4.03 3.74
C ILE A 106 2.93 3.02 4.91
N SER A 107 1.76 2.47 5.27
CA SER A 107 1.66 1.48 6.36
C SER A 107 2.46 0.22 6.06
N LEU A 108 2.36 -0.32 4.85
CA LEU A 108 3.08 -1.52 4.42
C LEU A 108 4.59 -1.30 4.40
N VAL A 109 5.05 -0.20 3.81
CA VAL A 109 6.48 0.14 3.77
C VAL A 109 7.03 0.23 5.19
N ASN A 110 6.35 0.93 6.10
CA ASN A 110 6.79 1.08 7.49
C ASN A 110 6.84 -0.25 8.24
N LYS A 111 5.86 -1.14 8.03
CA LYS A 111 5.84 -2.47 8.67
C LYS A 111 6.99 -3.34 8.20
N ILE A 112 7.21 -3.43 6.89
CA ILE A 112 8.30 -4.23 6.30
C ILE A 112 9.65 -3.67 6.74
N GLN A 113 9.81 -2.35 6.68
CA GLN A 113 11.04 -1.67 7.10
C GLN A 113 11.36 -1.89 8.58
N LYS A 114 10.35 -1.95 9.46
CA LYS A 114 10.54 -2.26 10.87
C LYS A 114 11.09 -3.68 11.08
N VAL A 115 10.61 -4.66 10.32
CA VAL A 115 11.10 -6.05 10.41
C VAL A 115 12.57 -6.13 9.99
N TYR A 116 12.93 -5.57 8.82
CA TYR A 116 14.32 -5.58 8.36
C TYR A 116 15.27 -4.82 9.28
N ARG A 117 14.84 -3.65 9.80
CA ARG A 117 15.62 -2.89 10.78
C ARG A 117 15.86 -3.68 12.08
N SER A 118 14.87 -4.45 12.54
CA SER A 118 15.04 -5.31 13.72
C SER A 118 16.01 -6.48 13.49
N GLN A 119 16.20 -6.89 12.23
CA GLN A 119 17.19 -7.88 11.83
C GLN A 119 18.57 -7.26 11.50
N GLY A 120 18.73 -5.93 11.66
CA GLY A 120 19.98 -5.24 11.33
C GLY A 120 20.24 -5.05 9.84
N VAL A 121 19.26 -5.37 8.97
CA VAL A 121 19.37 -5.21 7.52
C VAL A 121 18.88 -3.81 7.12
N GLN A 122 19.74 -3.03 6.47
CA GLN A 122 19.36 -1.72 5.92
C GLN A 122 18.94 -1.86 4.46
N ILE A 123 17.64 -1.62 4.19
CA ILE A 123 17.09 -1.59 2.83
C ILE A 123 16.53 -0.19 2.58
N HIS A 124 16.85 0.37 1.41
CA HIS A 124 16.29 1.65 0.99
C HIS A 124 14.79 1.51 0.71
N ASN A 125 13.99 2.48 1.18
CA ASN A 125 12.52 2.45 1.03
C ASN A 125 12.06 2.25 -0.42
N ARG A 126 12.80 2.79 -1.39
CA ARG A 126 12.54 2.62 -2.83
C ARG A 126 12.38 1.17 -3.27
N HIS A 127 13.16 0.23 -2.72
CA HIS A 127 13.02 -1.19 -3.07
C HIS A 127 11.73 -1.79 -2.52
N ILE A 128 11.36 -1.42 -1.30
CA ILE A 128 10.13 -1.87 -0.65
C ILE A 128 8.91 -1.25 -1.35
N GLU A 129 8.98 0.02 -1.74
CA GLU A 129 7.94 0.71 -2.48
C GLU A 129 7.63 0.04 -3.82
N ILE A 130 8.65 -0.43 -4.54
CA ILE A 130 8.45 -1.18 -5.80
C ILE A 130 7.61 -2.43 -5.55
N LEU A 131 7.87 -3.17 -4.47
CA LEU A 131 7.09 -4.35 -4.10
C LEU A 131 5.67 -3.99 -3.65
N VAL A 132 5.53 -2.99 -2.79
CA VAL A 132 4.23 -2.53 -2.27
C VAL A 132 3.36 -1.95 -3.39
N ARG A 133 3.97 -1.36 -4.43
CA ARG A 133 3.26 -0.94 -5.65
C ARG A 133 2.64 -2.13 -6.38
N GLN A 134 3.28 -3.31 -6.38
CA GLN A 134 2.70 -4.51 -6.99
C GLN A 134 1.50 -5.04 -6.19
N VAL A 135 1.56 -4.98 -4.86
CA VAL A 135 0.45 -5.37 -3.96
C VAL A 135 -0.76 -4.44 -4.11
N THR A 136 -0.51 -3.15 -4.37
CA THR A 136 -1.53 -2.09 -4.54
C THR A 136 -1.85 -1.76 -6.01
N SER A 137 -1.49 -2.64 -6.94
CA SER A 137 -1.61 -2.37 -8.39
C SER A 137 -3.02 -2.57 -8.94
N ARG A 138 -3.92 -3.16 -8.15
CA ARG A 138 -5.25 -3.60 -8.55
C ARG A 138 -6.34 -2.91 -7.72
N VAL A 139 -7.48 -2.68 -8.35
CA VAL A 139 -8.69 -2.14 -7.75
C VAL A 139 -9.89 -2.99 -8.14
N LEU A 140 -10.92 -3.02 -7.31
CA LEU A 140 -12.17 -3.72 -7.56
C LEU A 140 -13.21 -2.72 -8.07
N VAL A 141 -13.83 -2.99 -9.21
CA VAL A 141 -14.92 -2.15 -9.73
C VAL A 141 -16.12 -2.27 -8.79
N SER A 142 -16.64 -1.12 -8.33
CA SER A 142 -17.80 -1.07 -7.45
C SER A 142 -19.10 -1.27 -8.26
N GLU A 143 -20.08 -1.95 -7.66
CA GLU A 143 -21.41 -2.14 -8.27
C GLU A 143 -22.19 -0.83 -8.37
N ASP A 144 -21.87 0.15 -7.53
CA ASP A 144 -22.57 1.43 -7.41
C ASP A 144 -22.20 2.41 -8.55
N GLY A 145 -21.27 2.03 -9.44
CA GLY A 145 -20.81 2.85 -10.56
C GLY A 145 -21.48 2.50 -11.88
N MET A 146 -22.20 3.46 -12.48
CA MET A 146 -22.86 3.32 -13.78
C MET A 146 -21.91 3.33 -15.00
N SER A 147 -20.68 2.81 -14.87
CA SER A 147 -19.77 2.68 -16.01
C SER A 147 -19.99 1.34 -16.72
N ASN A 148 -20.73 1.36 -17.81
CA ASN A 148 -20.99 0.28 -18.78
C ASN A 148 -19.72 -0.34 -19.43
N VAL A 149 -18.53 0.18 -19.13
CA VAL A 149 -17.25 -0.29 -19.69
C VAL A 149 -16.66 -1.48 -18.93
N PHE A 150 -16.97 -1.64 -17.64
CA PHE A 150 -16.40 -2.69 -16.79
C PHE A 150 -17.48 -3.49 -16.08
N LEU A 151 -17.18 -4.76 -15.80
CA LEU A 151 -18.09 -5.61 -15.06
C LEU A 151 -17.98 -5.33 -13.55
N PRO A 152 -19.10 -5.27 -12.81
CA PRO A 152 -19.07 -5.16 -11.36
C PRO A 152 -18.27 -6.32 -10.74
N GLY A 153 -17.42 -6.02 -9.76
CA GLY A 153 -16.56 -7.02 -9.12
C GLY A 153 -15.35 -7.47 -9.95
N GLU A 154 -15.08 -6.88 -11.12
CA GLU A 154 -13.87 -7.16 -11.88
C GLU A 154 -12.62 -6.54 -11.23
N PHE A 155 -11.50 -7.27 -11.26
CA PHE A 155 -10.19 -6.75 -10.89
C PHE A 155 -9.55 -5.94 -12.02
N LEU A 156 -9.55 -4.62 -11.87
CA LEU A 156 -8.94 -3.71 -12.83
C LEU A 156 -7.54 -3.29 -12.36
N GLY A 157 -6.62 -3.07 -13.31
CA GLY A 157 -5.35 -2.42 -12.99
C GLY A 157 -5.57 -0.95 -12.68
N LEU A 158 -4.99 -0.44 -11.58
CA LEU A 158 -5.17 0.94 -11.13
C LEU A 158 -4.89 1.95 -12.26
N LEU A 159 -3.77 1.79 -12.96
CA LEU A 159 -3.41 2.65 -14.10
C LEU A 159 -4.40 2.57 -15.27
N ARG A 160 -5.09 1.43 -15.44
CA ARG A 160 -6.12 1.28 -16.48
C ARG A 160 -7.42 1.95 -16.05
N ALA A 161 -7.78 1.86 -14.77
CA ALA A 161 -8.92 2.57 -14.19
C ALA A 161 -8.75 4.09 -14.32
N GLU A 162 -7.59 4.61 -13.90
CA GLU A 162 -7.26 6.04 -14.01
C GLU A 162 -7.32 6.55 -15.46
N ARG A 163 -6.78 5.77 -16.42
CA ARG A 163 -6.83 6.13 -17.84
C ARG A 163 -8.24 6.10 -18.40
N ALA A 164 -9.03 5.08 -18.05
CA ALA A 164 -10.40 4.97 -18.52
C ALA A 164 -11.27 6.12 -18.01
N GLY A 165 -11.12 6.51 -16.74
CA GLY A 165 -11.84 7.66 -16.18
C GLY A 165 -11.49 8.98 -16.89
N ARG A 166 -10.21 9.18 -17.24
CA ARG A 166 -9.79 10.36 -18.02
C ARG A 166 -10.35 10.39 -19.45
N VAL A 167 -10.55 9.23 -20.07
CA VAL A 167 -11.07 9.13 -21.44
C VAL A 167 -12.58 9.32 -21.49
N LEU A 168 -13.29 8.81 -20.48
CA LEU A 168 -14.75 8.88 -20.39
C LEU A 168 -15.24 10.22 -19.84
N ASP A 169 -14.34 11.04 -19.28
CA ASP A 169 -14.68 12.23 -18.48
C ASP A 169 -15.66 11.93 -17.32
N GLU A 170 -15.70 10.66 -16.92
CA GLU A 170 -16.55 10.12 -15.87
C GLU A 170 -15.69 9.45 -14.79
N ALA A 171 -16.04 9.70 -13.53
CA ALA A 171 -15.38 9.05 -12.41
C ALA A 171 -15.81 7.58 -12.33
N ILE A 172 -14.89 6.68 -12.64
CA ILE A 172 -15.11 5.24 -12.43
C ILE A 172 -15.04 4.97 -10.93
N CYS A 173 -16.13 4.47 -10.35
CA CYS A 173 -16.17 4.07 -8.95
C CYS A 173 -15.45 2.74 -8.75
N TYR A 174 -14.36 2.75 -7.99
CA TYR A 174 -13.62 1.55 -7.60
C TYR A 174 -13.27 1.55 -6.12
N ARG A 175 -13.14 0.35 -5.55
CA ARG A 175 -12.64 0.12 -4.19
C ARG A 175 -11.19 -0.33 -4.26
N ALA A 176 -10.36 0.26 -3.40
CA ALA A 176 -8.97 -0.18 -3.23
C ALA A 176 -8.93 -1.60 -2.66
N ILE A 177 -8.10 -2.47 -3.24
CA ILE A 177 -7.86 -3.81 -2.70
C ILE A 177 -6.35 -4.07 -2.62
N LEU A 178 -5.95 -4.76 -1.55
CA LEU A 178 -4.60 -5.28 -1.41
C LEU A 178 -4.57 -6.71 -1.90
N LEU A 179 -3.80 -6.99 -2.95
CA LEU A 179 -3.68 -8.32 -3.52
C LEU A 179 -2.29 -8.87 -3.24
N GLY A 180 -2.21 -10.05 -2.62
CA GLY A 180 -0.94 -10.71 -2.34
C GLY A 180 -0.09 -10.90 -3.58
N ILE A 181 1.24 -10.94 -3.45
CA ILE A 181 2.17 -10.99 -4.59
C ILE A 181 1.85 -12.18 -5.52
N THR A 182 1.54 -13.35 -4.96
CA THR A 182 1.17 -14.56 -5.73
C THR A 182 -0.10 -14.31 -6.54
N LYS A 183 -1.16 -13.80 -5.90
CA LYS A 183 -2.42 -13.50 -6.59
C LYS A 183 -2.30 -12.36 -7.60
N SER A 184 -1.47 -11.34 -7.31
CA SER A 184 -1.19 -10.23 -8.21
C SER A 184 -0.41 -10.67 -9.44
N SER A 185 0.54 -11.59 -9.26
CA SER A 185 1.32 -12.20 -10.36
C SER A 185 0.47 -13.11 -11.25
N LEU A 186 -0.49 -13.83 -10.66
CA LEU A 186 -1.48 -14.63 -11.40
C LEU A 186 -2.60 -13.80 -12.04
N ASN A 187 -2.72 -12.53 -11.67
CA ASN A 187 -3.70 -11.63 -12.26
C ASN A 187 -2.95 -10.52 -13.00
N THR A 188 -2.19 -10.90 -14.04
CA THR A 188 -1.51 -9.98 -14.95
C THR A 188 -2.31 -9.83 -16.24
N GLN A 189 -1.96 -8.85 -17.09
CA GLN A 189 -2.64 -8.66 -18.38
C GLN A 189 -2.18 -9.69 -19.42
N SER A 190 -0.92 -10.11 -19.34
CA SER A 190 -0.34 -11.12 -20.20
C SER A 190 -0.60 -12.51 -19.65
N PHE A 191 -1.23 -13.35 -20.45
CA PHE A 191 -1.41 -14.75 -20.09
C PHE A 191 -0.10 -15.54 -20.22
N ILE A 192 0.85 -15.10 -21.07
CA ILE A 192 2.17 -15.72 -21.21
C ILE A 192 2.99 -15.52 -19.93
N SER A 193 2.96 -14.32 -19.36
CA SER A 193 3.57 -14.02 -18.07
C SER A 193 2.91 -14.77 -16.91
N GLU A 194 1.57 -14.84 -16.91
CA GLU A 194 0.77 -15.59 -15.94
C GLU A 194 1.13 -17.09 -15.99
N ALA A 195 1.12 -17.70 -17.17
CA ALA A 195 1.33 -19.14 -17.37
C ALA A 195 2.75 -19.59 -17.03
N SER A 196 3.74 -18.71 -17.20
CA SER A 196 5.13 -18.94 -16.83
C SER A 196 5.43 -18.67 -15.36
N PHE A 197 4.47 -18.17 -14.57
CA PHE A 197 4.62 -18.05 -13.13
C PHE A 197 4.23 -19.37 -12.46
N GLN A 198 2.95 -19.74 -12.53
CA GLN A 198 2.40 -21.00 -11.99
C GLN A 198 1.11 -21.39 -12.74
N GLU A 199 0.58 -22.59 -12.46
CA GLU A 199 -0.74 -23.07 -12.93
C GLU A 199 -0.93 -23.04 -14.46
N THR A 200 0.14 -23.31 -15.22
CA THR A 200 0.24 -23.14 -16.68
C THR A 200 -0.97 -23.68 -17.45
N ALA A 201 -1.39 -24.92 -17.17
CA ALA A 201 -2.54 -25.54 -17.84
C ALA A 201 -3.86 -24.77 -17.61
N ARG A 202 -4.12 -24.35 -16.37
CA ARG A 202 -5.32 -23.57 -16.01
C ARG A 202 -5.31 -22.21 -16.70
N VAL A 203 -4.16 -21.55 -16.74
CA VAL A 203 -3.99 -20.22 -17.34
C VAL A 203 -4.22 -20.27 -18.85
N LEU A 204 -3.58 -21.22 -19.54
CA LEU A 204 -3.71 -21.38 -20.98
C LEU A 204 -5.13 -21.77 -21.39
N ALA A 205 -5.77 -22.70 -20.67
CA ALA A 205 -7.17 -23.07 -20.91
C ALA A 205 -8.10 -21.86 -20.76
N LYS A 206 -7.93 -21.08 -19.68
CA LYS A 206 -8.71 -19.84 -19.46
C LYS A 206 -8.46 -18.80 -20.55
N ALA A 207 -7.24 -18.67 -21.04
CA ALA A 207 -6.89 -17.75 -22.11
C ALA A 207 -7.51 -18.18 -23.46
N ALA A 208 -7.46 -19.47 -23.79
CA ALA A 208 -8.06 -20.04 -24.99
C ALA A 208 -9.58 -19.89 -25.00
N LEU A 209 -10.25 -20.23 -23.87
CA LEU A 209 -11.70 -20.09 -23.73
C LEU A 209 -12.18 -18.63 -23.87
N ARG A 210 -11.37 -17.67 -23.44
CA ARG A 210 -11.69 -16.24 -23.54
C ARG A 210 -11.17 -15.58 -24.81
N GLY A 211 -10.46 -16.31 -25.68
CA GLY A 211 -9.80 -15.75 -26.87
C GLY A 211 -8.83 -14.61 -26.54
N ARG A 212 -8.07 -14.69 -25.43
CA ARG A 212 -7.16 -13.61 -25.01
C ARG A 212 -6.00 -13.46 -25.99
N ILE A 213 -5.70 -12.21 -26.34
CA ILE A 213 -4.55 -11.82 -27.17
C ILE A 213 -3.50 -11.15 -26.28
N ASP A 214 -2.25 -11.58 -26.39
CA ASP A 214 -1.12 -10.98 -25.68
C ASP A 214 -0.39 -9.96 -26.56
N TRP A 215 -0.14 -8.77 -26.01
CA TRP A 215 0.50 -7.66 -26.72
C TRP A 215 1.99 -7.50 -26.38
N LEU A 216 2.57 -8.42 -25.60
CA LEU A 216 4.03 -8.49 -25.34
C LEU A 216 4.64 -7.21 -24.75
N LYS A 217 3.85 -6.49 -23.94
CA LYS A 217 4.27 -5.22 -23.35
C LYS A 217 5.27 -5.36 -22.20
N GLY A 218 5.42 -6.56 -21.64
CA GLY A 218 6.29 -6.82 -20.51
C GLY A 218 7.61 -7.46 -20.91
N LEU A 219 8.49 -7.63 -19.93
CA LEU A 219 9.80 -8.24 -20.15
C LEU A 219 9.69 -9.76 -20.33
N LYS A 220 8.86 -10.41 -19.52
CA LYS A 220 8.81 -11.88 -19.43
C LYS A 220 8.27 -12.52 -20.71
N GLU A 221 7.25 -11.92 -21.33
CA GLU A 221 6.69 -12.40 -22.59
C GLU A 221 7.71 -12.28 -23.72
N ASN A 222 8.42 -11.14 -23.77
CA ASN A 222 9.46 -10.89 -24.78
C ASN A 222 10.63 -11.88 -24.64
N VAL A 223 11.08 -12.14 -23.41
CA VAL A 223 12.14 -13.13 -23.16
C VAL A 223 11.71 -14.53 -23.58
N VAL A 224 10.48 -14.96 -23.26
CA VAL A 224 9.96 -16.28 -23.65
C VAL A 224 9.94 -16.43 -25.17
N LEU A 225 9.51 -15.40 -25.91
CA LEU A 225 9.51 -15.43 -27.37
C LEU A 225 10.90 -15.48 -27.97
N ILE A 226 11.86 -14.74 -27.42
CA ILE A 226 13.26 -14.79 -27.87
C ILE A 226 13.79 -16.21 -27.70
N ILE A 227 13.62 -16.80 -26.52
CA ILE A 227 14.06 -18.17 -26.25
C ILE A 227 13.42 -19.13 -27.27
N TRP A 228 12.12 -19.03 -27.49
CA TRP A 228 11.41 -19.92 -28.40
C TRP A 228 11.86 -19.76 -29.86
N SER A 229 12.18 -18.52 -30.28
CA SER A 229 12.77 -18.25 -31.59
C SER A 229 14.14 -18.92 -31.76
N THR A 230 14.95 -18.98 -30.71
CA THR A 230 16.29 -19.59 -30.77
C THR A 230 16.23 -21.11 -30.91
N TYR A 231 15.20 -21.77 -30.36
CA TYR A 231 15.01 -23.22 -30.47
C TYR A 231 14.28 -23.68 -31.74
N ARG A 232 13.86 -22.73 -32.59
CA ARG A 232 13.13 -23.01 -33.83
C ARG A 232 14.00 -23.00 -35.09
N ASN A 233 15.26 -22.62 -34.94
CA ASN A 233 16.32 -22.72 -35.95
C ASN A 233 17.28 -23.85 -35.58
#